data_AF-A0A2H6EI56-F1
#
_entry.id   AF-A0A2H6EI56-F1
#
_cell.length_a   1.000
_cell.length_b   1.000
_cell.length_c   1.000
_cell.angle_alpha   90.00
_cell.angle_beta   90.00
_cell.angle_gamma   90.00
#
_symmetry.space_group_name_H-M   'P 1'
#
loop_
_entity.id
_entity.type
_entity.pdbx_description
1 polymer ?
#
loop_
_entity_poly.entity_id
_entity_poly.type
_entity_poly.pdbx_seq_one_letter_code
_entity_poly.pdbx_strand_id
1 'polypeptide(L)'
;MTMKVKKGFGLKALKYLMIALLLLSFTVTVFCFIKAFSLPILFSYEGLLNFIKIFENFSSVYAATFVVFAIYVAFDQLREMKHSNYEAIKISNKSLWYNDLKNKLDEVRKTNNHLYNHIVFNINKVYDFLYEKDFQIKSKVELEEFIEKFFIQEIPNFERFDYNTASYGYAYKNENQLHSFGTFYDLFISIVRPSDNYTNFHDDLRLIFLEAVKNSKIERIIGESFYNHQVQEALKARLFDTKENIQLTRNSKRPPMQCFSFEY
;
A
#
# COMPACT_ATOMS: atom_id res chain seq x y z
N MET A 1 -14.75 -31.40 -8.64
CA MET A 1 -14.44 -30.79 -9.95
C MET A 1 -15.15 -29.45 -10.04
N THR A 2 -14.53 -28.37 -9.55
CA THR A 2 -15.13 -27.04 -9.50
C THR A 2 -14.89 -26.33 -10.83
N MET A 3 -15.95 -26.12 -11.62
CA MET A 3 -15.89 -25.31 -12.84
C MET A 3 -15.43 -23.90 -12.48
N LYS A 4 -14.18 -23.56 -12.83
CA LYS A 4 -13.72 -22.18 -12.95
C LYS A 4 -14.51 -21.53 -14.09
N VAL A 5 -15.69 -21.00 -13.78
CA VAL A 5 -16.40 -20.08 -14.67
C VAL A 5 -15.43 -18.95 -14.99
N LYS A 6 -15.05 -18.79 -16.27
CA LYS A 6 -14.17 -17.72 -16.75
C LYS A 6 -14.78 -16.38 -16.32
N LYS A 7 -14.28 -15.82 -15.21
CA LYS A 7 -14.63 -14.50 -14.67
C LYS A 7 -14.46 -13.47 -15.79
N GLY A 8 -15.56 -13.01 -16.38
CA GLY A 8 -15.57 -11.99 -17.43
C GLY A 8 -16.27 -12.37 -18.74
N PHE A 9 -16.50 -13.66 -19.03
CA PHE A 9 -17.22 -14.05 -20.26
C PHE A 9 -18.73 -13.79 -20.15
N GLY A 10 -19.33 -14.07 -18.99
CA GLY A 10 -20.77 -13.92 -18.77
C GLY A 10 -21.28 -12.47 -18.88
N LEU A 11 -20.59 -11.51 -18.27
CA LEU A 11 -21.02 -10.10 -18.32
C LEU A 11 -20.90 -9.50 -19.72
N LYS A 12 -19.85 -9.89 -20.48
CA LYS A 12 -19.69 -9.46 -21.88
C LYS A 12 -20.82 -10.02 -22.75
N ALA A 13 -21.12 -11.32 -22.62
CA ALA A 13 -22.23 -11.95 -23.35
C ALA A 13 -23.58 -11.29 -23.00
N LEU A 14 -23.83 -11.02 -21.72
CA LEU A 14 -25.03 -10.31 -21.26
C LEU A 14 -25.12 -8.90 -21.84
N LYS A 15 -24.01 -8.17 -21.92
CA LYS A 15 -23.94 -6.85 -22.57
C LYS A 15 -24.32 -6.92 -24.05
N TYR A 16 -23.77 -7.89 -24.79
CA TYR A 16 -24.11 -8.06 -26.21
C TYR A 16 -25.57 -8.45 -26.41
N LEU A 17 -26.10 -9.33 -25.55
CA LEU A 17 -27.51 -9.71 -25.56
C LEU A 17 -28.42 -8.50 -25.27
N MET A 18 -28.07 -7.68 -24.28
CA MET A 18 -28.78 -6.43 -23.97
C MET A 18 -28.81 -5.49 -25.17
N ILE A 19 -27.66 -5.27 -25.83
CA ILE A 19 -27.58 -4.41 -27.03
C ILE A 19 -28.44 -4.98 -28.16
N ALA A 20 -28.37 -6.29 -28.41
CA ALA A 20 -29.16 -6.95 -29.44
C ALA A 20 -30.68 -6.81 -29.18
N LEU A 21 -31.11 -6.99 -27.93
CA LEU A 21 -32.52 -6.85 -27.52
C LEU A 21 -33.01 -5.40 -27.57
N LEU A 22 -32.15 -4.42 -27.23
CA LEU A 22 -32.46 -3.01 -27.40
C LEU A 22 -32.66 -2.66 -28.88
N LEU A 23 -31.77 -3.14 -29.75
CA LEU A 23 -31.91 -2.95 -31.20
C LEU A 23 -33.18 -3.61 -31.73
N LEU A 24 -33.48 -4.84 -31.29
CA LEU A 24 -34.70 -5.56 -31.66
C LEU A 24 -35.97 -4.84 -31.18
N SER A 25 -35.96 -4.32 -29.95
CA SER A 25 -37.10 -3.56 -29.41
C SER A 25 -37.29 -2.26 -30.16
N PHE A 26 -36.21 -1.61 -30.56
CA PHE A 26 -36.26 -0.40 -31.37
C PHE A 26 -36.85 -0.67 -32.76
N THR A 27 -36.39 -1.73 -33.45
CA THR A 27 -36.93 -2.10 -34.77
C THR A 27 -38.40 -2.50 -34.70
N VAL A 28 -38.80 -3.27 -33.69
CA VAL A 28 -40.20 -3.60 -33.42
C VAL A 28 -41.03 -2.35 -33.17
N THR A 29 -40.51 -1.39 -32.40
CA THR A 29 -41.21 -0.12 -32.14
C THR A 29 -41.44 0.64 -33.44
N VAL A 30 -40.43 0.79 -34.29
CA VAL A 30 -40.55 1.42 -35.62
C VAL A 30 -41.60 0.69 -36.47
N PHE A 31 -41.58 -0.65 -36.48
CA PHE A 31 -42.56 -1.45 -37.20
C PHE A 31 -44.01 -1.22 -36.70
N CYS A 32 -44.21 -1.20 -35.39
CA CYS A 32 -45.51 -0.89 -34.78
C CYS A 32 -46.01 0.50 -35.19
N PHE A 33 -45.14 1.51 -35.21
CA PHE A 33 -45.49 2.85 -35.67
C PHE A 33 -45.86 2.88 -37.16
N ILE A 34 -45.09 2.22 -38.04
CA ILE A 34 -45.41 2.13 -39.47
C ILE A 34 -46.79 1.47 -39.68
N LYS A 35 -47.08 0.37 -38.95
CA LYS A 35 -48.37 -0.31 -38.99
C LYS A 35 -49.51 0.54 -38.42
N ALA A 36 -49.23 1.40 -37.45
CA ALA A 36 -50.20 2.34 -36.91
C ALA A 36 -50.55 3.44 -37.92
N PHE A 37 -49.58 3.93 -38.70
CA PHE A 37 -49.82 4.94 -39.74
C PHE A 37 -50.64 4.44 -40.93
N SER A 38 -50.68 3.13 -41.19
CA SER A 38 -51.52 2.54 -42.24
C SER A 38 -52.97 2.30 -41.81
N LEU A 39 -53.29 2.51 -40.53
CA LEU A 39 -54.66 2.48 -40.03
C LEU A 39 -55.27 3.89 -40.07
N PRO A 40 -56.57 4.04 -40.34
CA PRO A 40 -57.23 5.33 -40.22
C PRO A 40 -57.21 5.76 -38.75
N ILE A 41 -56.34 6.73 -38.42
CA ILE A 41 -56.18 7.24 -37.06
C ILE A 41 -57.42 8.07 -36.70
N LEU A 42 -58.43 7.39 -36.18
CA LEU A 42 -59.54 8.03 -35.48
C LEU A 42 -59.06 8.27 -34.04
N PHE A 43 -58.99 9.53 -33.62
CA PHE A 43 -58.80 9.92 -32.22
C PHE A 43 -60.08 9.56 -31.42
N SER A 44 -60.30 8.27 -31.23
CA SER A 44 -61.39 7.68 -30.47
C SER A 44 -60.82 6.64 -29.49
N TYR A 45 -61.61 6.26 -28.48
CA TYR A 45 -61.24 5.22 -27.52
C TYR A 45 -60.89 3.90 -28.22
N GLU A 46 -61.67 3.51 -29.24
CA GLU A 46 -61.40 2.32 -30.06
C GLU A 46 -60.12 2.43 -30.89
N GLY A 47 -59.81 3.62 -31.41
CA GLY A 47 -58.56 3.89 -32.12
C GLY A 47 -57.34 3.71 -31.21
N LEU A 48 -57.44 4.16 -29.96
CA LEU A 48 -56.37 4.02 -28.95
C LEU A 48 -56.19 2.56 -28.50
N LEU A 49 -57.28 1.80 -28.33
CA LEU A 49 -57.21 0.36 -28.05
C LEU A 49 -56.58 -0.43 -29.20
N ASN A 50 -56.95 -0.13 -30.45
CA ASN A 50 -56.37 -0.77 -31.62
C ASN A 50 -54.88 -0.42 -31.78
N PHE A 51 -54.49 0.81 -31.45
CA PHE A 51 -53.09 1.21 -31.38
C PHE A 51 -52.31 0.39 -30.34
N ILE A 52 -52.82 0.27 -29.10
CA ILE A 52 -52.17 -0.50 -28.03
C ILE A 52 -52.04 -1.99 -28.41
N LYS A 53 -53.07 -2.59 -29.02
CA LYS A 53 -53.05 -4.00 -29.48
C LYS A 53 -51.93 -4.31 -30.48
N ILE A 54 -51.46 -3.32 -31.24
CA ILE A 54 -50.31 -3.51 -32.15
C ILE A 54 -49.04 -3.80 -31.35
N PHE A 55 -48.85 -3.12 -30.22
CA PHE A 55 -47.71 -3.32 -29.32
C PHE A 55 -47.83 -4.59 -28.47
N GLU A 56 -49.05 -5.00 -28.08
CA GLU A 56 -49.29 -6.23 -27.31
C GLU A 56 -48.70 -7.48 -27.99
N ASN A 57 -48.77 -7.54 -29.33
CA ASN A 57 -48.20 -8.63 -30.12
C ASN A 57 -46.68 -8.81 -29.93
N PHE A 58 -46.00 -7.79 -29.43
CA PHE A 58 -44.56 -7.80 -29.15
C PHE A 58 -44.22 -7.61 -27.66
N SER A 59 -45.21 -7.73 -26.78
CA SER A 59 -45.04 -7.59 -25.32
C SER A 59 -43.90 -8.45 -24.75
N SER A 60 -43.69 -9.66 -25.30
CA SER A 60 -42.60 -10.55 -24.92
C SER A 60 -41.21 -10.00 -25.23
N VAL A 61 -41.03 -9.30 -26.35
CA VAL A 61 -39.76 -8.67 -26.74
C VAL A 61 -39.45 -7.53 -25.78
N TYR A 62 -40.42 -6.66 -25.50
CA TYR A 62 -40.26 -5.57 -24.54
C TYR A 62 -39.97 -6.08 -23.12
N ALA A 63 -40.69 -7.13 -22.68
CA ALA A 63 -40.46 -7.76 -21.38
C ALA A 63 -39.06 -8.37 -21.30
N ALA A 64 -38.62 -9.11 -22.32
CA ALA A 64 -37.29 -9.70 -22.36
C ALA A 64 -36.19 -8.63 -22.33
N THR A 65 -36.35 -7.54 -23.09
CA THR A 65 -35.42 -6.41 -23.10
C THR A 65 -35.33 -5.74 -21.73
N PHE A 66 -36.47 -5.47 -21.10
CA PHE A 66 -36.50 -4.88 -19.76
C PHE A 66 -35.82 -5.79 -18.73
N VAL A 67 -36.12 -7.09 -18.73
CA VAL A 67 -35.53 -8.07 -17.81
C VAL A 67 -34.01 -8.15 -18.01
N VAL A 68 -33.53 -8.30 -19.24
CA VAL A 68 -32.09 -8.40 -19.52
C VAL A 68 -31.37 -7.10 -19.17
N PHE A 69 -31.97 -5.94 -19.45
CA PHE A 69 -31.43 -4.64 -19.06
C PHE A 69 -31.31 -4.49 -17.54
N ALA A 70 -32.39 -4.78 -16.81
CA ALA A 70 -32.41 -4.71 -15.35
C ALA A 70 -31.36 -5.64 -14.72
N ILE A 71 -31.25 -6.87 -15.24
CA ILE A 71 -30.23 -7.83 -14.79
C ILE A 71 -28.82 -7.30 -15.07
N TYR A 72 -28.56 -6.75 -16.27
CA TYR A 72 -27.26 -6.18 -16.60
C TYR A 72 -26.86 -5.04 -15.65
N VAL A 73 -27.76 -4.08 -15.45
CA VAL A 73 -27.52 -2.94 -14.55
C VAL A 73 -27.28 -3.42 -13.12
N ALA A 74 -28.07 -4.39 -12.62
CA ALA A 74 -27.88 -4.95 -11.29
C ALA A 74 -26.51 -5.62 -11.13
N PHE A 75 -26.07 -6.40 -12.12
CA PHE A 75 -24.72 -7.02 -12.10
C PHE A 75 -23.60 -6.00 -12.19
N ASP A 76 -23.78 -4.93 -12.97
CA ASP A 76 -22.79 -3.87 -13.10
C ASP A 76 -22.63 -3.10 -11.79
N GLN A 77 -23.73 -2.74 -11.14
CA GLN A 77 -23.74 -2.12 -9.81
C GLN A 77 -23.11 -3.03 -8.76
N LEU A 78 -23.42 -4.34 -8.74
CA LEU A 78 -22.79 -5.28 -7.82
C LEU A 78 -21.28 -5.37 -8.02
N ARG A 79 -20.80 -5.26 -9.26
CA ARG A 79 -19.37 -5.24 -9.58
C ARG A 79 -18.71 -3.97 -9.04
N GLU A 80 -19.35 -2.82 -9.23
CA GLU A 80 -18.86 -1.54 -8.70
C GLU A 80 -18.86 -1.51 -7.18
N MET A 81 -19.94 -1.98 -6.53
CA MET A 81 -20.02 -2.12 -5.08
C MET A 81 -18.93 -3.05 -4.55
N LYS A 82 -18.65 -4.16 -5.23
CA LYS A 82 -17.57 -5.06 -4.83
C LYS A 82 -16.20 -4.39 -4.92
N HIS A 83 -15.95 -3.63 -5.98
CA HIS A 83 -14.70 -2.90 -6.14
C HIS A 83 -14.57 -1.80 -5.07
N SER A 84 -15.63 -1.02 -4.85
CA SER A 84 -15.68 0.02 -3.82
C SER A 84 -15.46 -0.57 -2.42
N ASN A 85 -16.09 -1.70 -2.10
CA ASN A 85 -15.87 -2.40 -0.82
C ASN A 85 -14.43 -2.89 -0.68
N TYR A 86 -13.84 -3.44 -1.75
CA TYR A 86 -12.44 -3.86 -1.73
C TYR A 86 -11.50 -2.68 -1.45
N GLU A 87 -11.69 -1.55 -2.13
CA GLU A 87 -10.88 -0.35 -1.90
C GLU A 87 -11.11 0.23 -0.50
N ALA A 88 -12.35 0.23 0.00
CA ALA A 88 -12.67 0.69 1.35
C ALA A 88 -11.96 -0.16 2.42
N ILE A 89 -11.99 -1.49 2.28
CA ILE A 89 -11.27 -2.41 3.16
C ILE A 89 -9.76 -2.17 3.05
N LYS A 90 -9.24 -2.02 1.83
CA LYS A 90 -7.82 -1.78 1.58
C LYS A 90 -7.35 -0.49 2.25
N ILE A 91 -8.11 0.60 2.17
CA ILE A 91 -7.82 1.88 2.83
C ILE A 91 -7.89 1.75 4.35
N SER A 92 -8.90 1.05 4.87
CA SER A 92 -9.04 0.80 6.31
C SER A 92 -7.84 0.03 6.87
N ASN A 93 -7.49 -1.10 6.24
CA ASN A 93 -6.34 -1.92 6.61
C ASN A 93 -5.01 -1.14 6.52
N LYS A 94 -4.91 -0.21 5.57
CA LYS A 94 -3.73 0.64 5.42
C LYS A 94 -3.54 1.58 6.60
N SER A 95 -4.64 2.17 7.07
CA SER A 95 -4.60 3.04 8.23
C SER A 95 -4.15 2.27 9.47
N LEU A 96 -4.68 1.06 9.68
CA LEU A 96 -4.27 0.20 10.80
C LEU A 96 -2.79 -0.18 10.71
N TRP A 97 -2.36 -0.70 9.56
CA TRP A 97 -0.98 -1.08 9.33
C TRP A 97 0.00 0.08 9.52
N TYR A 98 -0.33 1.28 9.04
CA TYR A 98 0.50 2.46 9.25
C TYR A 98 0.55 2.88 10.73
N ASN A 99 -0.56 2.79 11.44
CA ASN A 99 -0.60 3.10 12.87
C ASN A 99 0.29 2.14 13.68
N ASP A 100 0.31 0.86 13.33
CA ASP A 100 1.19 -0.14 13.96
C ASP A 100 2.68 0.16 13.69
N LEU A 101 3.01 0.63 12.48
CA LEU A 101 4.37 1.01 12.10
C LEU A 101 4.85 2.32 12.73
N LYS A 102 3.94 3.21 13.12
CA LYS A 102 4.27 4.59 13.50
C LYS A 102 5.30 4.68 14.61
N ASN A 103 5.14 3.89 15.67
CA ASN A 103 6.09 3.87 16.79
C ASN A 103 7.49 3.46 16.33
N LYS A 104 7.57 2.47 15.43
CA LYS A 104 8.85 2.00 14.91
C LYS A 104 9.51 3.02 13.98
N LEU A 105 8.70 3.72 13.18
CA LEU A 105 9.19 4.83 12.35
C LEU A 105 9.74 5.98 13.20
N ASP A 106 9.09 6.31 14.32
CA ASP A 106 9.57 7.33 15.25
C ASP A 106 10.89 6.92 15.94
N GLU A 107 11.10 5.63 16.21
CA GLU A 107 12.40 5.10 16.66
C GLU A 107 13.48 5.25 15.58
N VAL A 108 13.19 4.79 14.36
CA VAL A 108 14.13 4.87 13.23
C VAL A 108 14.48 6.31 12.91
N ARG A 109 13.54 7.25 13.03
CA ARG A 109 13.81 8.68 12.81
C ARG A 109 14.93 9.23 13.70
N LYS A 110 15.08 8.70 14.92
CA LYS A 110 16.12 9.14 15.88
C LYS A 110 17.50 8.61 15.53
N THR A 111 17.59 7.45 14.89
CA THR A 111 18.87 6.78 14.57
C THR A 111 19.29 6.98 13.11
N ASN A 112 18.33 7.03 12.20
CA ASN A 112 18.52 7.11 10.76
C ASN A 112 17.36 7.85 10.07
N ASN A 113 17.45 9.19 10.04
CA ASN A 113 16.41 10.04 9.44
C ASN A 113 16.27 9.82 7.92
N HIS A 114 17.32 9.35 7.24
CA HIS A 114 17.27 9.05 5.80
C HIS A 114 16.38 7.83 5.52
N LEU A 115 16.58 6.75 6.26
CA LEU A 115 15.73 5.55 6.20
C LEU A 115 14.27 5.90 6.50
N TYR A 116 14.02 6.69 7.55
CA TYR A 116 12.68 7.17 7.87
C TYR A 116 12.02 7.90 6.69
N ASN A 117 12.70 8.90 6.11
CA ASN A 117 12.14 9.70 5.01
C ASN A 117 11.86 8.84 3.78
N HIS A 118 12.76 7.92 3.45
CA HIS A 118 12.59 7.02 2.32
C HIS A 118 11.37 6.13 2.46
N ILE A 119 11.16 5.57 3.66
CA ILE A 119 10.01 4.72 3.96
C ILE A 119 8.72 5.54 3.90
N VAL A 120 8.66 6.70 4.54
CA VAL A 120 7.47 7.56 4.53
C VAL A 120 7.10 7.99 3.10
N PHE A 121 8.09 8.28 2.27
CA PHE A 121 7.85 8.64 0.87
C PHE A 121 7.28 7.47 0.05
N ASN A 122 7.77 6.24 0.29
CA ASN A 122 7.37 5.06 -0.46
C ASN A 122 6.25 4.23 0.20
N ILE A 123 5.75 4.65 1.37
CA ILE A 123 4.88 3.84 2.24
C ILE A 123 3.62 3.35 1.52
N ASN A 124 3.05 4.19 0.67
CA ASN A 124 1.86 3.87 -0.11
C ASN A 124 2.13 2.76 -1.14
N LYS A 125 3.25 2.86 -1.86
CA LYS A 125 3.64 1.90 -2.89
C LYS A 125 4.04 0.56 -2.27
N VAL A 126 4.73 0.61 -1.12
CA VAL A 126 5.09 -0.57 -0.33
C VAL A 126 3.83 -1.28 0.14
N TYR A 127 2.87 -0.55 0.73
CA TYR A 127 1.60 -1.13 1.17
C TYR A 127 0.85 -1.79 0.01
N ASP A 128 0.69 -1.09 -1.12
CA ASP A 128 -0.05 -1.61 -2.27
C ASP A 128 0.57 -2.91 -2.81
N PHE A 129 1.90 -2.99 -2.86
CA PHE A 129 2.61 -4.20 -3.27
C PHE A 129 2.44 -5.35 -2.27
N LEU A 130 2.52 -5.07 -0.97
CA LEU A 130 2.41 -6.08 0.06
C LEU A 130 0.97 -6.57 0.28
N TYR A 131 -0.02 -5.70 0.06
CA TYR A 131 -1.43 -6.04 0.22
C TYR A 131 -1.85 -7.17 -0.73
N GLU A 132 -1.33 -7.19 -1.96
CA GLU A 132 -1.59 -8.26 -2.92
C GLU A 132 -0.89 -9.59 -2.56
N LYS A 133 0.11 -9.53 -1.67
CA LYS A 133 0.91 -10.67 -1.20
C LYS A 133 0.61 -11.05 0.26
N ASP A 134 -0.51 -10.57 0.82
CA ASP A 134 -0.93 -10.79 2.21
C ASP A 134 0.17 -10.43 3.24
N PHE A 135 1.00 -9.42 2.95
CA PHE A 135 2.13 -8.99 3.77
C PHE A 135 3.16 -10.10 4.06
N GLN A 136 3.25 -11.10 3.18
CA GLN A 136 4.18 -12.22 3.33
C GLN A 136 5.19 -12.30 2.18
N ILE A 137 6.44 -12.55 2.53
CA ILE A 137 7.51 -12.94 1.59
C ILE A 137 7.78 -14.43 1.76
N LYS A 138 7.62 -15.20 0.69
CA LYS A 138 7.64 -16.66 0.72
C LYS A 138 8.95 -17.28 0.26
N SER A 139 9.79 -16.51 -0.42
CA SER A 139 11.04 -16.99 -0.99
C SER A 139 12.08 -15.89 -1.11
N LYS A 140 13.33 -16.30 -1.35
CA LYS A 140 14.44 -15.40 -1.66
C LYS A 140 14.18 -14.55 -2.90
N VAL A 141 13.60 -15.12 -3.95
CA VAL A 141 13.28 -14.38 -5.18
C VAL A 141 12.29 -13.25 -4.90
N GLU A 142 11.27 -13.50 -4.09
CA GLU A 142 10.32 -12.45 -3.69
C GLU A 142 10.97 -11.39 -2.79
N LEU A 143 11.92 -11.78 -1.95
CA LEU A 143 12.69 -10.86 -1.12
C LEU A 143 13.55 -9.94 -2.00
N GLU A 144 14.28 -10.51 -2.96
CA GLU A 144 15.11 -9.79 -3.92
C GLU A 144 14.26 -8.82 -4.75
N GLU A 145 13.13 -9.28 -5.30
CA GLU A 145 12.18 -8.41 -6.04
C GLU A 145 11.73 -7.22 -5.20
N PHE A 146 11.37 -7.47 -3.93
CA PHE A 146 10.89 -6.42 -3.04
C PHE A 146 12.00 -5.42 -2.67
N ILE A 147 13.19 -5.91 -2.33
CA ILE A 147 14.34 -5.07 -2.00
C ILE A 147 14.80 -4.28 -3.21
N GLU A 148 14.91 -4.90 -4.38
CA GLU A 148 15.32 -4.25 -5.62
C GLU A 148 14.35 -3.11 -5.99
N LYS A 149 13.06 -3.34 -5.83
CA LYS A 149 12.03 -2.37 -6.18
C LYS A 149 11.98 -1.17 -5.24
N PHE A 150 12.21 -1.37 -3.94
CA PHE A 150 11.93 -0.34 -2.95
C PHE A 150 13.16 0.16 -2.18
N PHE A 151 14.25 -0.60 -2.08
CA PHE A 151 15.31 -0.31 -1.11
C PHE A 151 16.73 -0.31 -1.68
N ILE A 152 17.03 -1.14 -2.69
CA ILE A 152 18.41 -1.46 -3.10
C ILE A 152 19.27 -0.23 -3.38
N GLN A 153 18.69 0.78 -4.04
CA GLN A 153 19.40 2.00 -4.44
C GLN A 153 19.75 2.89 -3.24
N GLU A 154 18.98 2.80 -2.16
CA GLU A 154 19.09 3.66 -0.99
C GLU A 154 19.78 2.98 0.20
N ILE A 155 19.97 1.66 0.16
CA ILE A 155 20.75 0.90 1.15
C ILE A 155 22.11 1.56 1.46
N PRO A 156 22.90 2.00 0.45
CA PRO A 156 24.13 2.73 0.72
C PRO A 156 23.92 4.00 1.56
N ASN A 157 22.87 4.76 1.27
CA ASN A 157 22.57 5.98 2.01
C ASN A 157 22.10 5.67 3.44
N PHE A 158 21.34 4.58 3.64
CA PHE A 158 20.98 4.14 5.00
C PHE A 158 22.23 3.83 5.81
N GLU A 159 23.21 3.13 5.23
CA GLU A 159 24.47 2.83 5.92
C GLU A 159 25.29 4.10 6.22
N ARG A 160 25.36 5.02 5.25
CA ARG A 160 26.15 6.26 5.37
C ARG A 160 25.60 7.24 6.41
N PHE A 161 24.27 7.40 6.46
CA PHE A 161 23.60 8.39 7.30
C PHE A 161 23.12 7.82 8.65
N ASP A 162 23.48 6.58 8.98
CA ASP A 162 23.25 6.05 10.31
C ASP A 162 24.10 6.78 11.34
N TYR A 163 23.48 7.15 12.46
CA TYR A 163 24.15 7.86 13.54
C TYR A 163 25.36 7.07 14.09
N ASN A 164 25.30 5.74 14.10
CA ASN A 164 26.42 4.91 14.54
C ASN A 164 27.59 4.99 13.56
N THR A 165 27.34 4.92 12.25
CA THR A 165 28.39 5.04 11.23
C THR A 165 29.12 6.37 11.34
N ALA A 166 28.37 7.47 11.50
CA ALA A 166 28.94 8.81 11.70
C ALA A 166 29.72 8.90 13.03
N SER A 167 29.19 8.34 14.12
CA SER A 167 29.84 8.35 15.43
C SER A 167 31.17 7.60 15.46
N TYR A 168 31.34 6.57 14.63
CA TYR A 168 32.57 5.77 14.55
C TYR A 168 33.48 6.17 13.39
N GLY A 169 33.23 7.31 12.72
CA GLY A 169 34.08 7.82 11.64
C GLY A 169 34.21 6.85 10.46
N TYR A 170 33.13 6.16 10.09
CA TYR A 170 33.12 5.14 9.02
C TYR A 170 34.11 3.99 9.24
N ALA A 171 34.47 3.71 10.50
CA ALA A 171 35.28 2.55 10.85
C ALA A 171 34.43 1.28 10.90
N TYR A 172 34.99 0.18 10.39
CA TYR A 172 34.41 -1.15 10.39
C TYR A 172 35.45 -2.16 10.88
N LYS A 173 35.06 -3.09 11.76
CA LYS A 173 35.93 -4.19 12.23
C LYS A 173 36.37 -5.09 11.09
N ASN A 174 35.46 -5.39 10.17
CA ASN A 174 35.69 -6.26 9.02
C ASN A 174 34.74 -5.89 7.87
N GLU A 175 34.96 -6.51 6.70
CA GLU A 175 34.16 -6.28 5.49
C GLU A 175 32.66 -6.59 5.65
N ASN A 176 32.29 -7.44 6.61
CA ASN A 176 30.94 -7.96 6.80
C ASN A 176 30.17 -7.22 7.91
N GLN A 177 30.78 -6.22 8.55
CA GLN A 177 30.12 -5.36 9.51
C GLN A 177 29.23 -4.35 8.78
N LEU A 178 28.02 -4.19 9.29
CA LEU A 178 27.02 -3.23 8.87
C LEU A 178 26.49 -2.52 10.12
N HIS A 179 26.46 -1.19 10.10
CA HIS A 179 26.00 -0.36 11.21
C HIS A 179 24.50 -0.14 11.17
N SER A 180 23.91 0.02 9.99
CA SER A 180 22.49 0.34 9.82
C SER A 180 21.60 -0.90 9.66
N PHE A 181 22.18 -2.08 9.40
CA PHE A 181 21.42 -3.30 9.10
C PHE A 181 20.45 -3.70 10.21
N GLY A 182 20.83 -3.57 11.49
CA GLY A 182 19.94 -3.89 12.60
C GLY A 182 18.68 -3.01 12.61
N THR A 183 18.87 -1.69 12.53
CA THR A 183 17.76 -0.71 12.42
C THR A 183 16.88 -1.00 11.19
N PHE A 184 17.51 -1.30 10.05
CA PHE A 184 16.81 -1.64 8.82
C PHE A 184 16.01 -2.94 8.97
N TYR A 185 16.61 -4.00 9.48
CA TYR A 185 15.97 -5.30 9.69
C TYR A 185 14.76 -5.19 10.61
N ASP A 186 14.91 -4.52 11.75
CA ASP A 186 13.82 -4.34 12.72
C ASP A 186 12.62 -3.60 12.12
N LEU A 187 12.88 -2.57 11.31
CA LEU A 187 11.82 -1.88 10.58
C LEU A 187 11.22 -2.79 9.50
N PHE A 188 12.06 -3.52 8.77
CA PHE A 188 11.66 -4.38 7.67
C PHE A 188 10.71 -5.50 8.14
N ILE A 189 11.02 -6.18 9.24
CA ILE A 189 10.14 -7.22 9.81
C ILE A 189 8.83 -6.66 10.39
N SER A 190 8.78 -5.36 10.67
CA SER A 190 7.55 -4.68 11.07
C SER A 190 6.66 -4.39 9.85
N ILE A 191 7.26 -4.22 8.67
CA ILE A 191 6.58 -3.93 7.40
C ILE A 191 6.07 -5.22 6.75
N VAL A 192 6.88 -6.29 6.76
CA VAL A 192 6.60 -7.55 6.08
C VAL A 192 6.98 -8.75 6.94
N ARG A 193 6.22 -9.84 6.82
CA ARG A 193 6.49 -11.08 7.56
C ARG A 193 7.09 -12.14 6.64
N PRO A 194 8.15 -12.85 7.05
CA PRO A 194 8.55 -14.06 6.34
C PRO A 194 7.47 -15.13 6.48
N SER A 195 7.30 -15.93 5.43
CA SER A 195 6.54 -17.19 5.51
C SER A 195 7.24 -18.16 6.46
N ASP A 196 6.47 -18.97 7.19
CA ASP A 196 7.00 -20.00 8.10
C ASP A 196 7.97 -20.96 7.41
N ASN A 197 7.82 -21.15 6.10
CA ASN A 197 8.67 -22.02 5.29
C ASN A 197 9.98 -21.35 4.82
N TYR A 198 10.16 -20.05 5.06
CA TYR A 198 11.34 -19.31 4.63
C TYR A 198 12.32 -19.08 5.79
N THR A 199 13.09 -20.13 6.11
CA THR A 199 13.97 -20.19 7.30
C THR A 199 15.19 -19.27 7.24
N ASN A 200 15.70 -18.96 6.04
CA ASN A 200 16.95 -18.20 5.87
C ASN A 200 16.73 -16.71 5.62
N PHE A 201 15.52 -16.19 5.87
CA PHE A 201 15.12 -14.82 5.53
C PHE A 201 16.07 -13.74 6.07
N HIS A 202 16.49 -13.85 7.33
CA HIS A 202 17.40 -12.88 7.94
C HIS A 202 18.76 -12.83 7.22
N ASP A 203 19.33 -14.01 6.94
CA ASP A 203 20.66 -14.11 6.33
C ASP A 203 20.64 -13.71 4.86
N ASP A 204 19.61 -14.10 4.12
CA ASP A 204 19.41 -13.64 2.75
C ASP A 204 19.24 -12.11 2.69
N LEU A 205 18.43 -11.52 3.59
CA LEU A 205 18.30 -10.06 3.66
C LEU A 205 19.62 -9.39 3.99
N ARG A 206 20.38 -9.93 4.95
CA ARG A 206 21.69 -9.42 5.33
C ARG A 206 22.67 -9.46 4.16
N LEU A 207 22.68 -10.54 3.39
CA LEU A 207 23.55 -10.70 2.23
C LEU A 207 23.22 -9.67 1.15
N ILE A 208 21.94 -9.49 0.83
CA ILE A 208 21.48 -8.47 -0.13
C ILE A 208 21.91 -7.07 0.33
N PHE A 209 21.72 -6.77 1.62
CA PHE A 209 22.12 -5.48 2.19
C PHE A 209 23.64 -5.28 2.12
N LEU A 210 24.41 -6.30 2.50
CA LEU A 210 25.87 -6.26 2.47
C LEU A 210 26.39 -6.05 1.04
N GLU A 211 25.82 -6.76 0.08
CA GLU A 211 26.18 -6.64 -1.33
C GLU A 211 25.90 -5.25 -1.87
N ALA A 212 24.73 -4.66 -1.55
CA ALA A 212 24.42 -3.29 -1.92
C ALA A 212 25.41 -2.27 -1.33
N VAL A 213 25.83 -2.45 -0.07
CA VAL A 213 26.87 -1.60 0.54
C VAL A 213 28.24 -1.82 -0.12
N LYS A 214 28.66 -3.07 -0.36
CA LYS A 214 29.95 -3.39 -0.99
C LYS A 214 30.04 -2.87 -2.43
N ASN A 215 28.95 -2.92 -3.18
CA ASN A 215 28.88 -2.43 -4.55
C ASN A 215 28.77 -0.90 -4.65
N SER A 216 28.59 -0.22 -3.52
CA SER A 216 28.52 1.24 -3.47
C SER A 216 29.91 1.89 -3.34
N LYS A 217 29.99 3.19 -3.63
CA LYS A 217 31.21 4.00 -3.44
C LYS A 217 31.40 4.52 -2.01
N ILE A 218 30.78 3.88 -1.01
CA ILE A 218 30.98 4.30 0.38
C ILE A 218 32.42 3.96 0.77
N GLU A 219 33.17 4.98 1.17
CA GLU A 219 34.50 4.79 1.75
C GLU A 219 34.35 4.13 3.12
N ARG A 220 34.76 2.87 3.20
CA ARG A 220 34.76 2.08 4.44
C ARG A 220 36.20 1.93 4.90
N ILE A 221 36.50 2.37 6.12
CA ILE A 221 37.81 2.15 6.72
C ILE A 221 37.74 0.84 7.50
N ILE A 222 38.37 -0.19 6.97
CA ILE A 222 38.30 -1.55 7.53
C ILE A 222 39.55 -1.82 8.36
N GLY A 223 39.36 -2.17 9.63
CA GLY A 223 40.44 -2.55 10.52
C GLY A 223 39.97 -2.62 11.97
N GLU A 224 40.16 -3.77 12.61
CA GLU A 224 39.71 -4.00 13.99
C GLU A 224 40.38 -3.05 15.00
N SER A 225 41.68 -2.82 14.86
CA SER A 225 42.42 -1.89 15.73
C SER A 225 41.93 -0.44 15.60
N PHE A 226 41.72 0.02 14.36
CA PHE A 226 41.18 1.35 14.07
C PHE A 226 39.75 1.50 14.57
N TYR A 227 38.91 0.49 14.35
CA TYR A 227 37.54 0.46 14.86
C TYR A 227 37.51 0.55 16.38
N ASN A 228 38.29 -0.29 17.08
CA ASN A 228 38.32 -0.29 18.54
C ASN A 228 38.78 1.07 19.09
N HIS A 229 39.75 1.71 18.43
CA HIS A 229 40.16 3.07 18.77
C HIS A 229 39.00 4.07 18.62
N GLN A 230 38.30 4.07 17.48
CA GLN A 230 37.17 4.98 17.25
C GLN A 230 36.01 4.76 18.23
N VAL A 231 35.73 3.51 18.60
CA VAL A 231 34.73 3.22 19.63
C VAL A 231 35.13 3.80 20.98
N GLN A 232 36.40 3.67 21.39
CA GLN A 232 36.87 4.25 22.64
C GLN A 232 36.78 5.78 22.65
N GLU A 233 37.14 6.43 21.54
CA GLU A 233 37.01 7.88 21.38
C GLU A 233 35.53 8.32 21.44
N ALA A 234 34.64 7.64 20.72
CA ALA A 234 33.21 7.91 20.76
C ALA A 234 32.60 7.73 22.16
N LEU A 235 33.03 6.70 22.91
CA LEU A 235 32.61 6.46 24.29
C LEU A 235 33.10 7.54 25.24
N LYS A 236 34.36 7.97 25.11
CA LYS A 236 34.90 9.09 25.89
C LYS A 236 34.10 10.37 25.63
N ALA A 237 33.86 10.72 24.36
CA ALA A 237 33.09 11.90 23.99
C ALA A 237 31.68 11.90 24.63
N ARG A 238 30.96 10.78 24.57
CA ARG A 238 29.65 10.63 25.22
C ARG A 238 29.72 10.79 26.75
N LEU A 239 30.77 10.28 27.39
CA LEU A 239 30.96 10.43 28.84
C LEU A 239 31.25 11.89 29.24
N PHE A 240 31.96 12.65 28.40
CA PHE A 240 32.19 14.08 28.63
C PHE A 240 30.90 14.89 28.48
N ASP A 241 30.12 14.69 27.41
CA ASP A 241 28.82 15.36 27.20
C ASP A 241 27.83 15.09 28.35
N THR A 242 27.86 13.88 28.90
CA THR A 242 26.99 13.50 30.03
C THR A 242 27.42 14.21 31.32
N LYS A 243 28.72 14.35 31.56
CA LYS A 243 29.24 15.06 32.75
C LYS A 243 28.96 16.57 32.69
N GLU A 244 29.08 17.17 31.51
CA GLU A 244 28.80 18.60 31.31
C GLU A 244 27.31 18.91 31.48
N ASN A 245 26.42 18.06 30.95
CA ASN A 245 24.97 18.18 31.16
C ASN A 245 24.57 18.02 32.64
N ILE A 246 25.25 17.13 33.40
CA ILE A 246 25.02 16.98 34.85
C ILE A 246 25.51 18.21 35.62
N GLN A 247 26.61 18.84 35.21
CA GLN A 247 27.08 20.08 35.83
C GLN A 247 26.14 21.25 35.55
N LEU A 248 25.64 21.38 34.32
CA LEU A 248 24.69 22.42 33.93
C LEU A 248 23.34 22.28 34.66
N THR A 249 22.83 21.05 34.85
CA THR A 249 21.61 20.79 35.64
C THR A 249 21.80 20.97 37.15
N ARG A 250 23.01 20.78 37.69
CA ARG A 250 23.33 21.13 39.08
C ARG A 250 23.41 22.64 39.31
N ASN A 251 23.94 23.38 38.33
CA ASN A 251 24.06 24.84 38.40
C ASN A 251 22.75 25.58 38.05
N SER A 252 21.76 24.89 37.47
CA SER A 252 20.45 25.48 37.12
C SER A 252 19.36 25.27 38.18
N LYS A 253 19.69 24.75 39.37
CA LYS A 253 18.77 24.80 40.53
C LYS A 253 18.48 26.25 40.88
N ARG A 254 17.40 26.80 40.30
CA ARG A 254 16.83 28.09 40.71
C ARG A 254 16.51 28.02 42.21
N PRO A 255 16.73 29.11 42.98
CA PRO A 255 16.28 29.16 44.36
C PRO A 255 14.76 28.88 44.41
N PRO A 256 14.26 28.27 45.50
CA PRO A 256 12.83 28.00 45.63
C PRO A 256 12.05 29.31 45.45
N MET A 257 10.99 29.26 44.62
CA MET A 257 10.01 30.34 44.53
C MET A 257 9.54 30.67 45.95
N GLN A 258 9.82 31.89 46.41
CA GLN A 258 9.12 32.44 47.56
C GLN A 258 7.65 32.50 47.21
N CYS A 259 6.84 31.68 47.87
CA CYS A 259 5.39 31.81 47.85
C CYS A 259 5.06 33.18 48.48
N PHE A 260 4.63 34.13 47.66
CA PHE A 260 3.95 35.32 48.14
C PHE A 260 2.60 34.89 48.72
N SER A 261 2.48 34.93 50.05
CA SER A 261 1.19 34.91 50.72
C SER A 261 0.50 36.23 50.45
N PHE A 262 -0.62 36.19 49.73
CA PHE A 262 -1.59 37.29 49.75
C PHE A 262 -2.33 37.23 51.08
N GLU A 263 -2.04 38.18 51.96
CA GLU A 263 -2.95 38.54 53.05
C GLU A 263 -4.01 39.50 52.51
N TYR A 264 -5.26 39.24 52.89
CA TYR A 264 -6.46 40.00 52.55
C TYR A 264 -6.47 41.39 53.18
#